data_AF-A0A7S0Z8Q2-F1
#
_entry.id   AF-A0A7S0Z8Q2-F1
#
_cell.length_a   1.000
_cell.length_b   1.000
_cell.length_c   1.000
_cell.angle_alpha   90.00
_cell.angle_beta   90.00
_cell.angle_gamma   90.00
#
_symmetry.space_group_name_H-M   'P 1'
#
loop_
_entity.id
_entity.type
_entity.pdbx_description
1 polymer ?
#
loop_
_entity_poly.entity_id
_entity_poly.type
_entity_poly.pdbx_seq_one_letter_code
_entity_poly.pdbx_strand_id
1 'polypeptide(L)'
;VISHVIIGLKSVKGTKQLKLDPAIYEALQQEKVSTGDVIYIEANSGSVKRVGRCDAYATEFDLEAEEYVPLPKGDVHKRKEIVQDVTLHDLDSANAKPVGGHDL
;
A
#
# COMPACT_ATOMS: atom_id res chain seq x y z
N VAL A 1 6.17 22.17 -5.20
CA VAL A 1 4.95 21.51 -4.68
C VAL A 1 4.62 20.37 -5.64
N ILE A 2 4.55 19.13 -5.14
CA ILE A 2 4.13 17.98 -5.96
C ILE A 2 2.62 18.09 -6.14
N SER A 3 2.13 18.11 -7.38
CA SER A 3 0.70 18.28 -7.67
C SER A 3 -0.07 16.96 -7.72
N HIS A 4 0.60 15.86 -8.05
CA HIS A 4 0.05 14.52 -8.12
C HIS A 4 1.19 13.51 -8.34
N VAL A 5 0.93 12.24 -8.01
CA VAL A 5 1.82 11.12 -8.31
C VAL A 5 1.20 10.32 -9.47
N ILE A 6 1.99 9.98 -10.48
CA ILE A 6 1.57 9.06 -11.54
C ILE A 6 2.31 7.74 -11.33
N ILE A 7 1.56 6.65 -11.12
CA ILE A 7 2.12 5.32 -10.90
C ILE A 7 1.50 4.31 -11.87
N GLY A 8 2.35 3.49 -12.48
CA GLY A 8 1.94 2.34 -13.29
C GLY A 8 1.95 1.08 -12.43
N LEU A 9 0.79 0.46 -12.25
CA LEU A 9 0.64 -0.77 -11.49
C LEU A 9 0.19 -1.92 -12.39
N LYS A 10 0.71 -3.12 -12.12
CA LYS A 10 0.40 -4.34 -12.86
C LYS A 10 -0.22 -5.38 -11.94
N SER A 11 -1.23 -6.05 -12.45
CA SER A 11 -1.85 -7.25 -11.87
C SER A 11 -1.88 -8.36 -12.91
N VAL A 12 -2.32 -9.56 -12.52
CA VAL A 12 -2.55 -10.66 -13.48
C VAL A 12 -3.60 -10.28 -14.53
N LYS A 13 -4.61 -9.47 -14.17
CA LYS A 13 -5.68 -9.08 -15.09
C LYS A 13 -5.28 -7.98 -16.07
N GLY A 14 -4.22 -7.24 -15.79
CA GLY A 14 -3.75 -6.16 -16.64
C GLY A 14 -2.97 -5.08 -15.91
N THR A 15 -2.56 -4.07 -16.67
CA THR A 15 -1.77 -2.92 -16.21
C THR A 15 -2.64 -1.66 -16.24
N LYS A 16 -2.46 -0.78 -15.27
CA LYS A 16 -3.15 0.51 -15.21
C LYS A 16 -2.20 1.60 -14.75
N GLN A 17 -2.25 2.77 -15.39
CA GLN A 17 -1.70 3.99 -14.82
C GLN A 17 -2.76 4.68 -13.97
N LEU A 18 -2.36 5.11 -12.78
CA LEU A 18 -3.19 5.82 -11.83
C LEU A 18 -2.56 7.18 -11.53
N LYS A 19 -3.42 8.20 -11.45
CA LYS A 19 -3.09 9.52 -10.93
C LYS A 19 -3.56 9.58 -9.48
N LEU A 20 -2.62 9.72 -8.56
CA LEU A 20 -2.80 9.66 -7.12
C LEU A 20 -2.51 11.03 -6.48
N ASP A 21 -3.06 11.23 -5.29
CA ASP A 21 -2.85 12.43 -4.49
C ASP A 21 -1.36 12.60 -4.12
N PRO A 22 -0.82 13.83 -4.08
CA PRO A 22 0.56 14.07 -3.67
C PRO A 22 0.93 13.52 -2.29
N ALA A 23 -0.01 13.39 -1.33
CA ALA A 23 0.28 12.85 0.00
C ALA A 23 0.84 11.40 -0.04
N ILE A 24 0.49 10.64 -1.08
CA ILE A 24 0.97 9.26 -1.26
C ILE A 24 2.48 9.21 -1.54
N TYR A 25 3.09 10.31 -2.00
CA TYR A 25 4.52 10.37 -2.28
C TYR A 25 5.38 10.11 -1.03
N GLU A 26 4.97 10.64 0.11
CA GLU A 26 5.72 10.47 1.37
C GLU A 26 5.62 9.04 1.88
N ALA A 27 4.42 8.45 1.82
CA ALA A 27 4.20 7.05 2.19
C ALA A 27 5.01 6.06 1.32
N LEU A 28 5.11 6.32 0.01
CA LEU A 28 5.95 5.52 -0.90
C LEU A 28 7.43 5.57 -0.53
N GLN A 29 7.92 6.74 -0.12
CA GLN A 29 9.32 6.90 0.31
C GLN A 29 9.60 6.23 1.66
N GLN A 30 8.69 6.39 2.63
CA GLN A 30 8.83 5.76 3.96
C GLN A 30 8.88 4.24 3.85
N GLU A 31 8.03 3.65 3.00
CA GLU A 31 7.98 2.21 2.73
C GLU A 31 9.10 1.72 1.79
N LYS A 32 9.97 2.63 1.31
CA LYS A 32 11.08 2.34 0.37
C LYS A 32 10.64 1.57 -0.87
N VAL A 33 9.47 1.92 -1.41
CA VAL A 33 8.88 1.22 -2.55
C VAL A 33 9.74 1.41 -3.79
N SER A 34 10.05 0.30 -4.45
CA SER A 34 10.82 0.26 -5.69
C SER A 34 10.05 -0.43 -6.81
N THR A 35 10.47 -0.18 -8.06
CA THR A 35 9.91 -0.89 -9.22
C THR A 35 10.12 -2.39 -9.04
N GLY A 36 9.04 -3.16 -9.21
CA GLY A 36 9.02 -4.60 -8.99
C GLY A 36 8.44 -5.02 -7.65
N ASP A 37 8.09 -4.10 -6.76
CA ASP A 37 7.44 -4.43 -5.49
C ASP A 37 5.92 -4.58 -5.65
N VAL A 38 5.34 -5.47 -4.85
CA VAL A 38 3.90 -5.57 -4.68
C VAL A 38 3.48 -4.67 -3.53
N ILE A 39 2.58 -3.75 -3.80
CA ILE A 39 2.13 -2.73 -2.84
C ILE A 39 0.61 -2.68 -2.75
N TYR A 40 0.11 -2.31 -1.57
CA TYR A 40 -1.28 -1.97 -1.33
C TYR A 40 -1.37 -0.46 -1.10
N ILE A 41 -2.31 0.21 -1.79
CA ILE A 41 -2.54 1.65 -1.66
C ILE A 41 -4.00 1.89 -1.30
N GLU A 42 -4.23 2.60 -0.21
CA GLU A 42 -5.53 3.10 0.17
C GLU A 42 -5.67 4.55 -0.30
N ALA A 43 -6.32 4.73 -1.44
CA ALA A 43 -6.41 6.04 -2.08
C ALA A 43 -7.10 7.11 -1.20
N ASN A 44 -7.99 6.71 -0.29
CA ASN A 44 -8.74 7.63 0.57
C ASN A 44 -7.94 8.15 1.77
N SER A 45 -7.12 7.29 2.39
CA SER A 45 -6.30 7.67 3.54
C SER A 45 -4.88 8.11 3.14
N GLY A 46 -4.46 7.82 1.92
CA GLY A 46 -3.09 8.04 1.46
C GLY A 46 -2.10 6.98 1.96
N SER A 47 -2.58 5.96 2.69
CA SER A 47 -1.73 4.91 3.25
C SER A 47 -1.20 3.97 2.17
N VAL A 48 0.09 3.68 2.23
CA VAL A 48 0.76 2.70 1.38
C VAL A 48 1.38 1.64 2.26
N LYS A 49 1.29 0.38 1.83
CA LYS A 49 1.96 -0.74 2.48
C LYS A 49 2.73 -1.55 1.45
N ARG A 50 4.03 -1.76 1.67
CA ARG A 50 4.84 -2.70 0.89
C ARG A 50 4.56 -4.13 1.37
N VAL A 51 4.16 -4.99 0.44
CA VAL A 51 3.87 -6.41 0.73
C VAL A 51 5.13 -7.25 0.54
N GLY A 52 5.91 -6.98 -0.51
CA GLY A 52 7.14 -7.71 -0.78
C GLY A 52 7.62 -7.53 -2.21
N ARG A 53 8.66 -8.28 -2.57
CA ARG A 53 9.26 -8.28 -3.91
C ARG A 53 8.44 -9.18 -4.84
N CYS A 54 8.15 -8.74 -6.06
CA CYS A 54 7.40 -9.59 -6.99
C CYS A 54 8.26 -10.75 -7.51
N ASP A 55 7.72 -11.97 -7.52
CA ASP A 55 8.39 -13.16 -8.06
C ASP A 55 8.92 -12.96 -9.50
N ALA A 56 8.20 -12.19 -10.31
CA ALA A 56 8.59 -11.92 -11.70
C ALA A 56 9.80 -10.98 -11.83
N TYR A 57 10.18 -10.33 -10.74
CA TYR A 57 11.31 -9.41 -10.63
C TYR A 57 12.43 -9.97 -9.73
N ALA A 58 12.31 -11.23 -9.30
CA ALA A 58 13.39 -11.95 -8.64
C ALA A 58 14.53 -12.16 -9.63
N THR A 59 15.68 -11.51 -9.39
CA THR A 59 16.89 -11.84 -10.15
C THR A 59 17.47 -13.14 -9.61
N GLU A 60 17.93 -14.02 -10.49
CA GLU A 60 18.43 -15.37 -10.18
C GLU A 60 19.65 -15.39 -9.21
N PHE A 61 20.20 -14.21 -8.92
CA PHE A 61 21.38 -13.98 -8.08
C PHE A 61 21.11 -13.07 -6.88
N ASP A 62 19.85 -12.85 -6.54
CA ASP A 62 19.52 -12.00 -5.39
C ASP A 62 19.70 -12.77 -4.07
N LEU A 63 20.79 -12.44 -3.36
CA LEU A 63 21.09 -12.97 -2.02
C LEU A 63 20.35 -12.19 -0.93
N GLU A 64 19.48 -11.23 -1.28
CA GLU A 64 18.69 -10.47 -0.32
C GLU A 64 17.51 -11.29 0.22
N ALA A 65 17.33 -11.24 1.54
CA ALA A 65 16.29 -11.97 2.28
C ALA A 65 14.91 -11.28 2.19
N GLU A 66 14.52 -10.80 1.00
CA GLU A 66 13.23 -10.17 0.80
C GLU A 66 12.11 -11.22 0.67
N GLU A 67 10.93 -10.91 1.21
CA GLU A 67 9.75 -11.77 1.04
C GLU A 67 9.25 -11.66 -0.41
N TYR A 68 9.38 -12.76 -1.14
CA TYR A 68 8.92 -12.88 -2.52
C TYR A 68 7.43 -13.22 -2.57
N VAL A 69 6.67 -12.41 -3.30
CA VAL A 69 5.22 -12.48 -3.36
C VAL A 69 4.72 -12.49 -4.81
N PRO A 70 3.65 -13.26 -5.09
CA PRO A 70 3.13 -13.38 -6.44
C PRO A 70 2.35 -12.12 -6.86
N LEU A 71 2.20 -11.95 -8.18
CA LEU A 71 1.35 -10.89 -8.73
C LEU A 71 -0.09 -10.99 -8.21
N PRO A 72 -0.71 -9.86 -7.81
CA PRO A 72 -2.11 -9.83 -7.42
C PRO A 72 -3.03 -10.33 -8.55
N LYS A 73 -3.94 -11.26 -8.21
CA LYS A 73 -4.88 -11.87 -9.18
C LYS A 73 -6.08 -11.00 -9.53
N GLY A 74 -6.37 -9.97 -8.73
CA GLY A 74 -7.50 -9.08 -8.91
C GLY A 74 -7.22 -7.91 -9.84
N ASP A 75 -8.22 -7.05 -10.02
CA ASP A 75 -8.06 -5.78 -10.73
C ASP A 75 -7.14 -4.83 -9.95
N VAL A 76 -6.32 -4.06 -10.68
CA VAL A 76 -5.40 -3.05 -10.11
C VAL A 76 -6.13 -2.04 -9.22
N HIS A 77 -7.31 -1.60 -9.67
CA HIS A 77 -8.17 -0.70 -8.91
C HIS A 77 -9.50 -1.39 -8.67
N LYS A 78 -9.81 -1.63 -7.40
CA LYS A 78 -11.07 -2.21 -6.96
C LYS A 78 -11.59 -1.44 -5.76
N ARG A 79 -12.91 -1.34 -5.64
CA ARG A 79 -13.57 -0.92 -4.41
C ARG A 79 -13.79 -2.16 -3.56
N LYS A 80 -13.25 -2.17 -2.33
CA LYS A 80 -13.47 -3.24 -1.36
C LYS A 80 -14.26 -2.68 -0.19
N GLU A 81 -15.36 -3.32 0.15
CA GLU A 81 -16.06 -3.07 1.41
C GLU A 81 -15.35 -3.85 2.50
N ILE A 82 -14.94 -3.15 3.57
CA ILE A 82 -14.27 -3.74 4.72
C ILE A 82 -15.26 -3.70 5.88
N VAL A 83 -15.67 -4.88 6.35
CA VAL A 83 -16.43 -5.01 7.59
C VAL A 83 -15.42 -5.11 8.72
N GLN A 84 -15.53 -4.22 9.70
CA GLN A 84 -14.69 -4.22 10.88
C GLN A 84 -15.60 -4.35 12.10
N ASP A 85 -15.46 -5.47 12.81
CA ASP A 85 -16.14 -5.69 14.07
C ASP A 85 -15.35 -4.99 15.18
N VAL A 86 -16.02 -4.09 15.90
CA VAL A 86 -15.42 -3.29 16.98
C VAL A 86 -16.28 -3.49 18.23
N THR A 87 -15.67 -3.79 19.37
CA THR A 87 -16.40 -3.88 20.63
C THR A 87 -16.59 -2.50 21.25
N LEU A 88 -17.62 -2.34 22.10
CA LEU A 88 -17.80 -1.09 22.84
C LEU A 88 -16.58 -0.76 23.72
N HIS A 89 -15.92 -1.78 24.28
CA HIS A 89 -14.71 -1.60 25.08
C HIS A 89 -13.52 -1.03 24.26
N ASP A 90 -13.39 -1.42 22.99
CA ASP A 90 -12.37 -0.88 22.09
C ASP A 90 -12.64 0.61 21.79
N LEU A 91 -13.91 0.97 21.58
CA LEU A 91 -14.33 2.37 21.37
C LEU A 91 -14.08 3.22 22.62
N ASP A 92 -14.44 2.71 23.80
CA ASP A 92 -14.21 3.41 25.06
C ASP A 92 -12.71 3.61 25.32
N SER A 93 -11.89 2.58 25.08
CA SER A 93 -10.44 2.64 25.27
C SER A 93 -9.77 3.61 24.28
N ALA A 94 -10.18 3.60 23.01
CA ALA A 94 -9.64 4.49 21.99
C ALA A 94 -9.96 5.97 22.27
N ASN A 95 -11.14 6.27 22.81
CA ASN A 95 -11.53 7.64 23.18
C ASN A 95 -10.90 8.11 24.50
N ALA A 96 -10.74 7.20 25.48
CA ALA A 96 -10.16 7.53 26.78
C ALA A 96 -8.63 7.71 26.73
N LYS A 97 -7.97 7.00 25.81
CA LYS A 97 -6.55 7.14 25.49
C LYS A 97 -6.43 7.36 23.99
N PRO A 98 -6.66 8.59 23.50
CA PRO A 98 -6.40 8.87 22.10
C PRO A 98 -4.93 8.53 21.85
N VAL A 99 -4.69 7.50 21.03
CA VAL A 99 -3.39 7.34 20.40
C VAL A 99 -3.21 8.61 19.60
N GLY A 100 -2.32 9.48 20.10
CA GLY A 100 -2.00 10.76 19.48
C GLY A 100 -1.82 10.55 17.99
N GLY A 101 -2.41 11.45 17.20
CA GLY A 101 -2.35 11.41 15.75
C GLY A 101 -0.92 11.10 15.34
N HIS A 102 -0.77 10.11 14.46
CA HIS A 102 0.50 9.77 13.83
C HIS A 102 1.16 11.08 13.41
N ASP A 103 2.18 11.48 14.17
CA ASP A 103 2.86 12.74 13.98
C ASP A 103 3.40 12.77 12.55
N LEU A 104 3.04 13.85 11.86
CA LEU A 104 3.53 14.39 10.58
C LEU A 104 4.71 13.65 9.92
#